data_AF-A0AA92V485-F1
#
_entry.id   AF-A0AA92V485-F1
#
_cell.length_a   1.000
_cell.length_b   1.000
_cell.length_c   1.000
_cell.angle_alpha   90.00
_cell.angle_beta   90.00
_cell.angle_gamma   90.00
#
_symmetry.space_group_name_H-M   'P 1'
#
loop_
_entity.id
_entity.type
_entity.pdbx_description
1 polymer ?
#
loop_
_entity_poly.entity_id
_entity_poly.type
_entity_poly.pdbx_seq_one_letter_code
_entity_poly.pdbx_strand_id
1 'polypeptide(L)'
;MINESFSIRLREARQMMGLSMDKLVERTNGAITKQSISRYEKGIMRPKRDALQAIAKALNISEEYFEGTNLKIDMPMLRTTSNGKLSEDELQALEAKLSFWAEQYLTKEKEAGFPTRFKNPVKGTKVSTLEDAIHAADLLREKWHCGDGPIASILRLLERKGIMILAATLPDYVFGMSTWADKKHPLMVLDMRQKKTTVERLRFTAAHELAHLLLAFPVNAELDIEKRCNKFAGFFLFTRQALIEEMGGEKRDVLTLEEMIDLREVYGISIAAQVHAAWDIRMISREHYDWWFDEKIKKNRLEVGWGEYIFLRLSEERRGWKLEQENDKNENGRINITYISR
;
A
#
# COMPACT_ATOMS: atom_id res chain seq x y z
N MET A 1 19.00 -26.14 -20.37
CA MET A 1 18.54 -24.74 -20.31
C MET A 1 19.15 -24.12 -19.07
N ILE A 2 20.02 -23.12 -19.23
CA ILE A 2 20.54 -22.36 -18.10
C ILE A 2 19.33 -21.67 -17.46
N ASN A 3 19.05 -22.01 -16.21
CA ASN A 3 17.91 -21.47 -15.48
C ASN A 3 18.10 -19.94 -15.34
N GLU A 4 17.37 -19.17 -16.18
CA GLU A 4 17.36 -17.70 -16.22
C GLU A 4 17.07 -17.06 -14.84
N SER A 5 16.49 -17.84 -13.92
CA SER A 5 16.21 -17.40 -12.55
C SER A 5 17.43 -16.78 -11.86
N PHE A 6 18.60 -17.43 -11.88
CA PHE A 6 19.79 -16.92 -11.19
C PHE A 6 20.23 -15.55 -11.70
N SER A 7 20.28 -15.38 -13.03
CA SER A 7 20.72 -14.14 -13.66
C SER A 7 19.82 -12.96 -13.28
N ILE A 8 18.50 -13.19 -13.29
CA ILE A 8 17.51 -12.17 -12.95
C ILE A 8 17.63 -11.84 -11.44
N ARG A 9 17.71 -12.86 -10.58
CA ARG A 9 17.87 -12.70 -9.13
C ARG A 9 19.13 -11.97 -8.71
N LEU A 10 20.27 -12.25 -9.34
CA LEU A 10 21.50 -11.53 -9.04
C LEU A 10 21.35 -10.04 -9.35
N ARG A 11 20.76 -9.71 -10.50
CA ARG A 11 20.49 -8.33 -10.89
C ARG A 11 19.53 -7.65 -9.92
N GLU A 12 18.42 -8.32 -9.58
CA GLU A 12 17.42 -7.84 -8.63
C GLU A 12 18.02 -7.59 -7.24
N ALA A 13 18.71 -8.55 -6.65
CA ALA A 13 19.35 -8.39 -5.34
C ALA A 13 20.37 -7.24 -5.34
N ARG A 14 21.14 -7.08 -6.42
CA ARG A 14 22.06 -5.94 -6.56
C ARG A 14 21.31 -4.61 -6.61
N GLN A 15 20.21 -4.54 -7.37
CA GLN A 15 19.37 -3.34 -7.47
C GLN A 15 18.65 -3.02 -6.16
N MET A 16 18.14 -4.01 -5.43
CA MET A 16 17.52 -3.86 -4.10
C MET A 16 18.47 -3.19 -3.10
N MET A 17 19.77 -3.48 -3.22
CA MET A 17 20.81 -2.89 -2.38
C MET A 17 21.33 -1.54 -2.90
N GLY A 18 20.82 -1.06 -4.03
CA GLY A 18 21.24 0.19 -4.68
C GLY A 18 22.70 0.14 -5.14
N LEU A 19 23.21 -1.03 -5.50
CA LEU A 19 24.62 -1.22 -5.85
C LEU A 19 24.80 -1.17 -7.37
N SER A 20 25.81 -0.43 -7.84
CA SER A 20 26.35 -0.65 -9.17
C SER A 20 27.12 -1.97 -9.22
N MET A 21 27.42 -2.49 -10.42
CA MET A 21 28.30 -3.67 -10.53
C MET A 21 29.67 -3.39 -9.89
N ASP A 22 30.22 -2.19 -10.06
CA ASP A 22 31.49 -1.80 -9.44
C ASP A 22 31.39 -1.80 -7.91
N LYS A 23 30.29 -1.29 -7.36
CA LYS A 23 30.08 -1.31 -5.90
C LYS A 23 29.92 -2.72 -5.36
N LEU A 24 29.34 -3.63 -6.13
CA LEU A 24 29.28 -5.05 -5.76
C LEU A 24 30.68 -5.69 -5.79
N VAL A 25 31.53 -5.38 -6.77
CA VAL A 25 32.95 -5.82 -6.79
C VAL A 25 33.66 -5.38 -5.52
N GLU A 26 33.55 -4.10 -5.15
CA GLU A 26 34.14 -3.56 -3.92
C GLU A 26 33.66 -4.30 -2.67
N ARG A 27 32.35 -4.56 -2.55
CA ARG A 27 31.79 -5.29 -1.40
C ARG A 27 32.21 -6.75 -1.33
N THR A 28 32.53 -7.36 -2.46
CA THR A 28 33.10 -8.71 -2.51
C THR A 28 34.61 -8.71 -2.24
N ASN A 29 35.20 -7.58 -1.87
CA ASN A 29 36.65 -7.38 -1.70
C ASN A 29 37.45 -7.83 -2.94
N GLY A 30 36.91 -7.59 -4.14
CA GLY A 30 37.56 -7.96 -5.39
C GLY A 30 37.57 -9.47 -5.70
N ALA A 31 36.86 -10.30 -4.93
CA ALA A 31 36.74 -11.74 -5.20
C ALA A 31 36.10 -12.03 -6.59
N ILE A 32 35.41 -11.04 -7.17
CA ILE A 32 34.65 -11.16 -8.40
C ILE A 32 34.85 -9.90 -9.24
N THR A 33 34.99 -10.05 -10.56
CA THR A 33 35.19 -8.90 -11.46
C THR A 33 33.87 -8.36 -12.00
N LYS A 34 33.86 -7.08 -12.41
CA LYS A 34 32.70 -6.45 -13.07
C LYS A 34 32.25 -7.24 -14.30
N GLN A 35 33.20 -7.75 -15.08
CA GLN A 35 32.93 -8.57 -16.26
C GLN A 35 32.23 -9.87 -15.88
N SER A 36 32.64 -10.50 -14.76
CA SER A 36 32.01 -11.72 -14.26
C SER A 36 30.57 -11.45 -13.82
N ILE A 37 30.34 -10.38 -13.05
CA ILE A 37 28.99 -9.95 -12.63
C ILE A 37 28.10 -9.70 -13.85
N SER A 38 28.60 -8.95 -14.85
CA SER A 38 27.85 -8.70 -16.08
C SER A 38 27.49 -9.99 -16.84
N ARG A 39 28.40 -10.97 -16.90
CA ARG A 39 28.13 -12.27 -17.51
C ARG A 39 27.14 -13.11 -16.70
N TYR A 40 27.18 -13.02 -15.37
CA TYR A 40 26.22 -13.67 -14.48
C TYR A 40 24.82 -13.10 -14.65
N GLU A 41 24.67 -11.76 -14.65
CA GLU A 41 23.37 -11.10 -14.82
C GLU A 41 22.77 -11.27 -16.23
N LYS A 42 23.61 -11.55 -17.24
CA LYS A 42 23.15 -11.90 -18.60
C LYS A 42 22.86 -13.39 -18.80
N GLY A 43 23.06 -14.23 -17.78
CA GLY A 43 22.87 -15.68 -17.89
C GLY A 43 23.93 -16.40 -18.74
N ILE A 44 25.03 -15.72 -19.08
CA ILE A 44 26.11 -16.26 -19.93
C ILE A 44 27.01 -17.21 -19.13
N MET A 45 27.09 -17.03 -17.80
CA MET A 45 27.92 -17.82 -16.90
C MET A 45 27.23 -17.95 -15.54
N ARG A 46 27.58 -18.97 -14.75
CA ARG A 46 27.24 -19.04 -13.32
C ARG A 46 28.48 -18.92 -12.43
N PRO A 47 28.36 -18.32 -11.24
CA PRO A 47 29.43 -18.32 -10.26
C PRO A 47 29.71 -19.73 -9.74
N LYS A 48 30.98 -19.99 -9.40
CA LYS A 48 31.37 -21.15 -8.58
C LYS A 48 30.98 -20.90 -7.12
N ARG A 49 31.01 -21.94 -6.28
CA ARG A 49 30.60 -21.87 -4.86
C ARG A 49 31.22 -20.70 -4.10
N ASP A 50 32.53 -20.48 -4.20
CA ASP A 50 33.21 -19.39 -3.48
C ASP A 50 32.73 -18.00 -3.95
N ALA A 51 32.52 -17.84 -5.25
CA ALA A 51 31.98 -16.60 -5.81
C ALA A 51 30.53 -16.40 -5.41
N LEU A 52 29.71 -17.46 -5.38
CA LEU A 52 28.33 -17.41 -4.92
C LEU A 52 28.24 -16.98 -3.45
N GLN A 53 29.09 -17.54 -2.60
CA GLN A 53 29.20 -17.17 -1.18
C GLN A 53 29.63 -15.73 -0.99
N ALA A 54 30.62 -15.27 -1.76
CA ALA A 54 31.04 -13.87 -1.73
C ALA A 54 29.92 -12.91 -2.16
N ILE A 55 29.16 -13.26 -3.20
CA ILE A 55 27.98 -12.49 -3.65
C ILE A 55 26.92 -12.45 -2.55
N ALA A 56 26.52 -13.61 -2.03
CA ALA A 56 25.47 -13.74 -1.02
C ALA A 56 25.81 -12.90 0.22
N LYS A 57 27.05 -13.00 0.70
CA LYS A 57 27.55 -12.20 1.83
C LYS A 57 27.58 -10.70 1.52
N ALA A 58 28.05 -10.29 0.33
CA ALA A 58 28.13 -8.89 -0.07
C ALA A 58 26.75 -8.20 -0.20
N LEU A 59 25.76 -8.99 -0.63
CA LEU A 59 24.36 -8.57 -0.78
C LEU A 59 23.54 -8.77 0.49
N ASN A 60 24.08 -9.42 1.51
CA ASN A 60 23.40 -9.76 2.77
C ASN A 60 22.11 -10.58 2.56
N ILE A 61 22.20 -11.62 1.72
CA ILE A 61 21.10 -12.55 1.39
C ILE A 61 21.58 -14.01 1.53
N SER A 62 20.65 -14.95 1.73
CA SER A 62 20.98 -16.38 1.75
C SER A 62 21.33 -16.91 0.35
N GLU A 63 22.09 -18.00 0.26
CA GLU A 63 22.35 -18.67 -1.03
C GLU A 63 21.05 -19.21 -1.65
N GLU A 64 20.11 -19.66 -0.80
CA GLU A 64 18.77 -20.13 -1.19
C GLU A 64 17.95 -19.08 -1.95
N TYR A 65 18.22 -17.78 -1.71
CA TYR A 65 17.66 -16.71 -2.52
C TYR A 65 17.92 -16.95 -3.99
N PHE A 66 19.08 -17.47 -4.40
CA PHE A 66 19.37 -17.63 -5.82
C PHE A 66 18.67 -18.83 -6.49
N GLU A 67 17.97 -19.66 -5.71
CA GLU A 67 17.36 -20.90 -6.17
C GLU A 67 15.85 -20.81 -6.39
N GLY A 68 15.15 -19.88 -5.73
CA GLY A 68 13.70 -19.76 -5.88
C GLY A 68 13.22 -19.11 -7.19
N THR A 69 11.96 -18.69 -7.20
CA THR A 69 11.22 -18.25 -8.38
C THR A 69 10.94 -16.75 -8.35
N ASN A 70 11.22 -16.06 -9.46
CA ASN A 70 10.91 -14.65 -9.59
C ASN A 70 9.43 -14.45 -9.93
N LEU A 71 8.72 -13.75 -9.06
CA LEU A 71 7.36 -13.31 -9.33
C LEU A 71 7.42 -12.05 -10.20
N LYS A 72 6.62 -12.02 -11.25
CA LYS A 72 6.57 -10.87 -12.15
C LYS A 72 5.64 -9.81 -11.58
N ILE A 73 6.19 -8.65 -11.24
CA ILE A 73 5.43 -7.51 -10.74
C ILE A 73 4.86 -6.69 -11.91
N ASP A 74 3.63 -6.19 -11.74
CA ASP A 74 3.00 -5.27 -12.69
C ASP A 74 3.57 -3.85 -12.52
N MET A 75 4.67 -3.59 -13.23
CA MET A 75 5.35 -2.29 -13.25
C MET A 75 4.51 -1.13 -13.81
N PRO A 76 3.73 -1.32 -14.90
CA PRO A 76 2.78 -0.29 -15.34
C PRO A 76 1.84 0.16 -14.22
N MET A 77 1.24 -0.79 -13.48
CA MET A 77 0.37 -0.44 -12.36
C MET A 77 1.11 0.30 -11.25
N LEU A 78 2.29 -0.17 -10.87
CA LEU A 78 3.11 0.46 -9.83
C LEU A 78 3.46 1.93 -10.16
N ARG A 79 3.69 2.22 -11.45
CA ARG A 79 3.92 3.58 -11.94
C ARG A 79 2.66 4.44 -11.86
N THR A 80 1.50 3.89 -12.22
CA THR A 80 0.21 4.59 -12.14
C THR A 80 -0.14 4.92 -10.69
N THR A 81 -0.06 3.96 -9.77
CA THR A 81 -0.45 4.16 -8.36
C THR A 81 0.54 5.06 -7.60
N SER A 82 1.78 5.17 -8.08
CA SER A 82 2.74 6.16 -7.55
C SER A 82 2.58 7.55 -8.16
N ASN A 83 1.57 7.76 -9.02
CA ASN A 83 1.34 9.00 -9.75
C ASN A 83 2.57 9.49 -10.54
N GLY A 84 3.39 8.55 -11.03
CA GLY A 84 4.62 8.86 -11.75
C GLY A 84 5.69 9.60 -10.93
N LYS A 85 5.56 9.64 -9.60
CA LYS A 85 6.46 10.41 -8.74
C LYS A 85 7.79 9.70 -8.46
N LEU A 86 7.87 8.40 -8.73
CA LEU A 86 9.08 7.61 -8.56
C LEU A 86 9.92 7.60 -9.85
N SER A 87 11.23 7.73 -9.69
CA SER A 87 12.20 7.51 -10.76
C SER A 87 12.22 6.04 -11.21
N GLU A 88 12.79 5.79 -12.40
CA GLU A 88 12.89 4.42 -12.93
C GLU A 88 13.76 3.52 -12.05
N ASP A 89 14.84 4.05 -11.47
CA ASP A 89 15.71 3.31 -10.56
C ASP A 89 14.99 2.95 -9.25
N GLU A 90 14.17 3.86 -8.71
CA GLU A 90 13.34 3.59 -7.53
C GLU A 90 12.28 2.52 -7.82
N LEU A 91 11.64 2.58 -8.98
CA LEU A 91 10.66 1.59 -9.41
C LEU A 91 11.31 0.20 -9.56
N GLN A 92 12.48 0.09 -10.18
CA GLN A 92 13.19 -1.19 -10.32
C GLN A 92 13.64 -1.76 -8.97
N ALA A 93 14.16 -0.91 -8.08
CA ALA A 93 14.55 -1.35 -6.74
C ALA A 93 13.33 -1.83 -5.93
N LEU A 94 12.18 -1.16 -6.10
CA LEU A 94 10.93 -1.57 -5.49
C LEU A 94 10.40 -2.87 -6.10
N GLU A 95 10.41 -3.02 -7.44
CA GLU A 95 10.02 -4.23 -8.16
C GLU A 95 10.70 -5.48 -7.59
N ALA A 96 12.03 -5.41 -7.51
CA ALA A 96 12.86 -6.49 -7.01
C ALA A 96 12.53 -6.82 -5.54
N LYS A 97 12.34 -5.79 -4.70
CA LYS A 97 11.89 -5.95 -3.30
C LYS A 97 10.54 -6.64 -3.19
N LEU A 98 9.57 -6.22 -4.01
CA LEU A 98 8.21 -6.76 -4.00
C LEU A 98 8.15 -8.20 -4.51
N SER A 99 8.88 -8.51 -5.59
CA SER A 99 9.01 -9.86 -6.13
C SER A 99 9.53 -10.82 -5.06
N PHE A 100 10.66 -10.47 -4.42
CA PHE A 100 11.24 -11.29 -3.37
C PHE A 100 10.32 -11.44 -2.16
N TRP A 101 9.76 -10.34 -1.67
CA TRP A 101 8.90 -10.39 -0.49
C TRP A 101 7.63 -11.22 -0.74
N ALA A 102 6.99 -11.06 -1.90
CA ALA A 102 5.79 -11.82 -2.26
C ALA A 102 6.09 -13.32 -2.38
N GLU A 103 7.24 -13.70 -2.92
CA GLU A 103 7.67 -15.11 -2.98
C GLU A 103 7.79 -15.70 -1.57
N GLN A 104 8.46 -14.99 -0.66
CA GLN A 104 8.62 -15.42 0.73
C GLN A 104 7.28 -15.51 1.45
N TYR A 105 6.38 -14.54 1.21
CA TYR A 105 5.03 -14.55 1.78
C TYR A 105 4.26 -15.80 1.33
N LEU A 106 4.21 -16.07 0.03
CA LEU A 106 3.48 -17.21 -0.53
C LEU A 106 4.08 -18.55 -0.10
N THR A 107 5.40 -18.62 0.05
CA THR A 107 6.09 -19.82 0.56
C THR A 107 5.66 -20.12 2.00
N LYS A 108 5.73 -19.12 2.89
CA LYS A 108 5.29 -19.25 4.29
C LYS A 108 3.81 -19.57 4.41
N GLU A 109 2.99 -18.98 3.56
CA GLU A 109 1.55 -19.23 3.53
C GLU A 109 1.22 -20.69 3.15
N LYS A 110 1.97 -21.23 2.18
CA LYS A 110 1.89 -22.63 1.77
C LYS A 110 2.33 -23.57 2.89
N GLU A 111 3.45 -23.26 3.56
CA GLU A 111 3.97 -24.04 4.70
C GLU A 111 3.00 -24.04 5.89
N ALA A 112 2.33 -22.91 6.15
CA ALA A 112 1.32 -22.80 7.19
C ALA A 112 0.03 -23.57 6.87
N GLY A 113 -0.16 -24.04 5.64
CA GLY A 113 -1.34 -24.80 5.22
C GLY A 113 -2.60 -23.95 4.98
N PHE A 114 -2.47 -22.63 4.91
CA PHE A 114 -3.59 -21.70 4.71
C PHE A 114 -3.40 -20.81 3.49
N PRO A 115 -3.33 -21.36 2.25
CA PRO A 115 -3.18 -20.56 1.05
C PRO A 115 -4.39 -19.66 0.83
N THR A 116 -4.23 -18.35 0.98
CA THR A 116 -5.31 -17.38 0.75
C THR A 116 -5.48 -17.19 -0.75
N ARG A 117 -6.70 -17.44 -1.24
CA ARG A 117 -7.05 -17.16 -2.63
C ARG A 117 -7.76 -15.83 -2.70
N PHE A 118 -7.14 -14.88 -3.39
CA PHE A 118 -7.81 -13.65 -3.73
C PHE A 118 -8.87 -13.89 -4.82
N LYS A 119 -10.06 -13.30 -4.61
CA LYS A 119 -11.12 -13.20 -5.62
C LYS A 119 -11.63 -11.77 -5.60
N ASN A 120 -11.54 -11.08 -6.74
CA ASN A 120 -12.16 -9.76 -6.89
C ASN A 120 -13.69 -9.93 -7.04
N PRO A 121 -14.49 -9.53 -6.06
CA PRO A 121 -15.94 -9.70 -6.12
C PRO A 121 -16.63 -8.69 -7.05
N VAL A 122 -15.95 -7.58 -7.37
CA VAL A 122 -16.44 -6.47 -8.21
C VAL A 122 -15.67 -6.41 -9.54
N LYS A 123 -15.16 -7.55 -9.99
CA LYS A 123 -14.40 -7.63 -11.24
C LYS A 123 -15.26 -7.16 -12.40
N GLY A 124 -14.76 -6.17 -13.14
CA GLY A 124 -15.44 -5.60 -14.30
C GLY A 124 -16.33 -4.40 -13.98
N THR A 125 -16.44 -3.99 -12.71
CA THR A 125 -17.08 -2.73 -12.34
C THR A 125 -16.29 -1.57 -12.95
N LYS A 126 -16.89 -0.94 -13.96
CA LYS A 126 -16.33 0.23 -14.63
C LYS A 126 -16.74 1.48 -13.88
N VAL A 127 -15.77 2.26 -13.43
CA VAL A 127 -16.03 3.51 -12.71
C VAL A 127 -15.68 4.66 -13.62
N SER A 128 -16.68 5.31 -14.22
CA SER A 128 -16.49 6.44 -15.14
C SER A 128 -16.82 7.77 -14.46
N THR A 129 -17.77 7.75 -13.54
CA THR A 129 -18.24 8.92 -12.79
C THR A 129 -17.88 8.85 -11.31
N LEU A 130 -18.10 9.93 -10.57
CA LEU A 130 -17.98 9.91 -9.11
C LEU A 130 -19.08 9.05 -8.47
N GLU A 131 -20.29 9.04 -9.03
CA GLU A 131 -21.39 8.22 -8.51
C GLU A 131 -21.11 6.73 -8.69
N ASP A 132 -20.49 6.34 -9.82
CA ASP A 132 -20.04 4.95 -10.02
C ASP A 132 -19.06 4.50 -8.93
N ALA A 133 -18.23 5.42 -8.41
CA ALA A 133 -17.27 5.12 -7.35
C ALA A 133 -17.95 4.88 -6.01
N ILE A 134 -19.03 5.61 -5.72
CA ILE A 134 -19.87 5.41 -4.52
C ILE A 134 -20.57 4.05 -4.62
N HIS A 135 -21.23 3.78 -5.75
CA HIS A 135 -21.87 2.48 -5.99
C HIS A 135 -20.88 1.31 -5.93
N ALA A 136 -19.66 1.49 -6.43
CA ALA A 136 -18.62 0.46 -6.35
C ALA A 136 -18.19 0.17 -4.91
N ALA A 137 -18.15 1.19 -4.05
CA ALA A 137 -17.86 1.04 -2.63
C ALA A 137 -18.98 0.26 -1.91
N ASP A 138 -20.23 0.62 -2.14
CA ASP A 138 -21.40 -0.05 -1.56
C ASP A 138 -21.47 -1.52 -2.02
N LEU A 139 -21.31 -1.76 -3.33
CA LEU A 139 -21.26 -3.11 -3.90
C LEU A 139 -20.15 -3.95 -3.27
N LEU A 140 -18.95 -3.37 -3.05
CA LEU A 140 -17.87 -4.11 -2.41
C LEU A 140 -18.21 -4.47 -0.97
N ARG A 141 -18.79 -3.55 -0.20
CA ARG A 141 -19.23 -3.81 1.17
C ARG A 141 -20.32 -4.87 1.24
N GLU A 142 -21.27 -4.86 0.32
CA GLU A 142 -22.28 -5.91 0.17
C GLU A 142 -21.62 -7.28 -0.07
N LYS A 143 -20.74 -7.38 -1.08
CA LYS A 143 -20.06 -8.64 -1.44
C LYS A 143 -19.08 -9.15 -0.39
N TRP A 144 -18.55 -8.27 0.45
CA TRP A 144 -17.68 -8.64 1.56
C TRP A 144 -18.40 -8.79 2.89
N HIS A 145 -19.71 -8.52 2.93
CA HIS A 145 -20.56 -8.56 4.12
C HIS A 145 -20.05 -7.66 5.25
N CYS A 146 -19.65 -6.42 4.90
CA CYS A 146 -19.15 -5.44 5.86
C CYS A 146 -20.27 -4.72 6.64
N GLY A 147 -21.53 -4.79 6.18
CA GLY A 147 -22.62 -3.93 6.67
C GLY A 147 -22.34 -2.44 6.39
N ASP A 148 -23.01 -1.54 7.09
CA ASP A 148 -22.82 -0.07 6.97
C ASP A 148 -21.96 0.55 8.08
N GLY A 149 -21.83 -0.14 9.21
CA GLY A 149 -21.04 0.34 10.35
C GLY A 149 -19.53 0.44 10.10
N PRO A 150 -18.76 0.88 11.11
CA PRO A 150 -17.34 1.14 10.96
C PRO A 150 -16.53 -0.14 10.66
N ILE A 151 -15.59 -0.05 9.72
CA ILE A 151 -14.61 -1.14 9.47
C ILE A 151 -13.56 -1.11 10.58
N ALA A 152 -13.64 -2.04 11.53
CA ALA A 152 -12.74 -2.10 12.69
C ALA A 152 -11.26 -2.10 12.30
N SER A 153 -10.86 -2.93 11.33
CA SER A 153 -9.49 -2.96 10.81
C SER A 153 -9.48 -3.22 9.31
N ILE A 154 -9.25 -2.15 8.53
CA ILE A 154 -9.16 -2.26 7.07
C ILE A 154 -8.01 -3.17 6.65
N LEU A 155 -6.82 -3.02 7.23
CA LEU A 155 -5.65 -3.84 6.86
C LEU A 155 -5.94 -5.34 7.06
N ARG A 156 -6.48 -5.72 8.23
CA ARG A 156 -6.86 -7.11 8.50
C ARG A 156 -7.98 -7.62 7.59
N LEU A 157 -8.93 -6.76 7.23
CA LEU A 157 -9.96 -7.10 6.25
C LEU A 157 -9.32 -7.44 4.91
N LEU A 158 -8.45 -6.56 4.39
CA LEU A 158 -7.78 -6.74 3.10
C LEU A 158 -6.91 -8.01 3.08
N GLU A 159 -6.11 -8.24 4.12
CA GLU A 159 -5.30 -9.46 4.26
C GLU A 159 -6.16 -10.72 4.24
N ARG A 160 -7.29 -10.74 4.97
CA ARG A 160 -8.23 -11.87 4.97
C ARG A 160 -8.87 -12.12 3.61
N LYS A 161 -8.96 -11.10 2.75
CA LYS A 161 -9.46 -11.24 1.36
C LYS A 161 -8.35 -11.67 0.38
N GLY A 162 -7.12 -11.86 0.85
CA GLY A 162 -5.99 -12.34 0.06
C GLY A 162 -5.14 -11.25 -0.57
N ILE A 163 -5.23 -10.01 -0.06
CA ILE A 163 -4.36 -8.90 -0.47
C ILE A 163 -3.12 -8.92 0.42
N MET A 164 -1.95 -9.04 -0.19
CA MET A 164 -0.68 -9.01 0.53
C MET A 164 -0.32 -7.56 0.84
N ILE A 165 -0.06 -7.23 2.10
CA ILE A 165 0.29 -5.87 2.53
C ILE A 165 1.74 -5.83 3.03
N LEU A 166 2.57 -5.02 2.39
CA LEU A 166 3.93 -4.73 2.81
C LEU A 166 3.98 -3.35 3.47
N ALA A 167 4.46 -3.30 4.71
CA ALA A 167 4.85 -2.05 5.34
C ALA A 167 6.27 -1.66 4.89
N ALA A 168 6.43 -0.49 4.27
CA ALA A 168 7.73 -0.01 3.82
C ALA A 168 7.85 1.51 3.97
N THR A 169 9.06 2.00 4.23
CA THR A 169 9.38 3.43 4.17
C THR A 169 9.31 3.88 2.72
N LEU A 170 8.39 4.76 2.38
CA LEU A 170 8.26 5.31 1.04
C LEU A 170 8.81 6.75 1.02
N PRO A 171 9.19 7.29 -0.16
CA PRO A 171 9.51 8.71 -0.30
C PRO A 171 8.39 9.58 0.25
N ASP A 172 8.71 10.74 0.81
CA ASP A 172 7.78 11.56 1.61
C ASP A 172 6.49 11.93 0.86
N TYR A 173 6.54 11.99 -0.47
CA TYR A 173 5.42 12.32 -1.34
C TYR A 173 4.54 11.12 -1.77
N VAL A 174 4.86 9.89 -1.34
CA VAL A 174 4.09 8.65 -1.60
C VAL A 174 3.64 8.04 -0.27
N PHE A 175 2.33 7.83 -0.10
CA PHE A 175 1.77 7.22 1.12
C PHE A 175 1.49 5.72 0.96
N GLY A 176 1.15 5.30 -0.25
CA GLY A 176 0.89 3.91 -0.58
C GLY A 176 0.97 3.70 -2.09
N MET A 177 1.04 2.44 -2.47
CA MET A 177 1.02 1.96 -3.86
C MET A 177 0.41 0.57 -3.91
N SER A 178 -0.01 0.13 -5.08
CA SER A 178 -0.53 -1.21 -5.30
C SER A 178 -0.12 -1.78 -6.65
N THR A 179 -0.03 -3.10 -6.73
CA THR A 179 0.39 -3.82 -7.93
C THR A 179 -0.05 -5.30 -7.86
N TRP A 180 0.26 -6.06 -8.88
CA TRP A 180 0.01 -7.50 -8.95
C TRP A 180 1.31 -8.27 -9.13
N ALA A 181 1.48 -9.33 -8.34
CA ALA A 181 2.47 -10.37 -8.60
C ALA A 181 1.83 -11.49 -9.45
N ASP A 182 2.48 -11.85 -10.56
CA ASP A 182 2.05 -12.84 -11.55
C ASP A 182 0.62 -12.65 -12.06
N LYS A 183 0.12 -11.41 -12.06
CA LYS A 183 -1.27 -11.04 -12.42
C LYS A 183 -2.33 -11.81 -11.60
N LYS A 184 -1.94 -12.36 -10.46
CA LYS A 184 -2.75 -13.29 -9.66
C LYS A 184 -2.83 -12.89 -8.20
N HIS A 185 -1.74 -12.37 -7.65
CA HIS A 185 -1.63 -12.04 -6.24
C HIS A 185 -1.60 -10.51 -6.09
N PRO A 186 -2.65 -9.88 -5.56
CA PRO A 186 -2.66 -8.44 -5.35
C PRO A 186 -1.74 -8.08 -4.18
N LEU A 187 -0.96 -7.02 -4.38
CA LEU A 187 -0.01 -6.51 -3.43
C LEU A 187 -0.26 -5.03 -3.19
N MET A 188 -0.16 -4.62 -1.93
CA MET A 188 -0.21 -3.23 -1.50
C MET A 188 1.03 -2.90 -0.68
N VAL A 189 1.61 -1.73 -0.90
CA VAL A 189 2.70 -1.17 -0.11
C VAL A 189 2.18 0.05 0.61
N LEU A 190 2.36 0.13 1.92
CA LEU A 190 1.92 1.25 2.74
C LEU A 190 3.06 1.77 3.62
N ASP A 191 3.18 3.09 3.71
CA ASP A 191 4.05 3.73 4.70
C ASP A 191 3.29 3.93 6.01
N MET A 192 3.64 3.13 7.02
CA MET A 192 2.95 3.09 8.31
C MET A 192 3.66 3.91 9.41
N ARG A 193 4.68 4.71 9.05
CA ARG A 193 5.42 5.50 10.03
C ARG A 193 4.52 6.62 10.58
N GLN A 194 4.34 6.64 11.91
CA GLN A 194 3.49 7.63 12.59
C GLN A 194 3.93 9.09 12.34
N LYS A 195 5.24 9.32 12.09
CA LYS A 195 5.76 10.65 11.70
C LYS A 195 5.22 11.16 10.35
N LYS A 196 4.71 10.27 9.50
CA LYS A 196 4.29 10.58 8.12
C LYS A 196 2.79 10.41 7.90
N THR A 197 2.15 9.46 8.57
CA THR A 197 0.71 9.20 8.41
C THR A 197 0.00 9.13 9.75
N THR A 198 -1.19 9.72 9.81
CA THR A 198 -2.17 9.43 10.88
C THR A 198 -2.87 8.10 10.59
N VAL A 199 -3.63 7.59 11.57
CA VAL A 199 -4.40 6.35 11.43
C VAL A 199 -5.49 6.49 10.37
N GLU A 200 -6.21 7.61 10.35
CA GLU A 200 -7.26 7.90 9.38
C GLU A 200 -6.69 8.00 7.97
N ARG A 201 -5.53 8.67 7.83
CA ARG A 201 -4.82 8.76 6.54
C ARG A 201 -4.37 7.39 6.06
N LEU A 202 -3.84 6.53 6.94
CA LEU A 202 -3.44 5.17 6.58
C LEU A 202 -4.65 4.34 6.11
N ARG A 203 -5.78 4.45 6.82
CA ARG A 203 -7.04 3.78 6.45
C ARG A 203 -7.52 4.24 5.08
N PHE A 204 -7.53 5.55 4.86
CA PHE A 204 -7.93 6.15 3.60
C PHE A 204 -7.02 5.71 2.45
N THR A 205 -5.69 5.75 2.64
CA THR A 205 -4.72 5.27 1.65
C THR A 205 -4.94 3.80 1.32
N ALA A 206 -5.16 2.93 2.32
CA ALA A 206 -5.44 1.52 2.05
C ALA A 206 -6.74 1.32 1.25
N ALA A 207 -7.80 2.08 1.54
CA ALA A 207 -9.04 2.06 0.76
C ALA A 207 -8.86 2.62 -0.66
N HIS A 208 -8.00 3.63 -0.82
CA HIS A 208 -7.65 4.21 -2.13
C HIS A 208 -6.89 3.19 -2.99
N GLU A 209 -5.84 2.57 -2.45
CA GLU A 209 -5.09 1.52 -3.15
C GLU A 209 -5.95 0.29 -3.46
N LEU A 210 -6.94 0.02 -2.62
CA LEU A 210 -7.92 -1.02 -2.91
C LEU A 210 -8.75 -0.72 -4.17
N ALA A 211 -9.12 0.55 -4.39
CA ALA A 211 -9.83 0.96 -5.59
C ALA A 211 -9.01 0.65 -6.85
N HIS A 212 -7.73 0.99 -6.83
CA HIS A 212 -6.77 0.68 -7.91
C HIS A 212 -6.68 -0.82 -8.20
N LEU A 213 -6.68 -1.67 -7.17
CA LEU A 213 -6.64 -3.13 -7.33
C LEU A 213 -7.94 -3.72 -7.89
N LEU A 214 -9.09 -3.18 -7.51
CA LEU A 214 -10.37 -3.86 -7.76
C LEU A 214 -11.15 -3.33 -8.97
N LEU A 215 -11.04 -2.05 -9.28
CA LEU A 215 -11.94 -1.36 -10.20
C LEU A 215 -11.33 -1.22 -11.59
N ALA A 216 -12.19 -1.14 -12.59
CA ALA A 216 -11.78 -0.84 -13.95
C ALA A 216 -12.03 0.65 -14.24
N PHE A 217 -10.99 1.35 -14.68
CA PHE A 217 -11.06 2.76 -15.04
C PHE A 217 -10.99 2.91 -16.56
N PRO A 218 -12.09 3.27 -17.24
CA PRO A 218 -12.06 3.49 -18.68
C PRO A 218 -11.11 4.65 -19.04
N VAL A 219 -10.26 4.43 -20.05
CA VAL A 219 -9.28 5.43 -20.52
C VAL A 219 -9.95 6.69 -21.06
N ASN A 220 -11.16 6.57 -21.61
CA ASN A 220 -11.91 7.68 -22.19
C ASN A 220 -12.75 8.45 -21.17
N ALA A 221 -12.66 8.14 -19.88
CA ALA A 221 -13.38 8.89 -18.86
C ALA A 221 -12.72 10.26 -18.65
N GLU A 222 -13.53 11.32 -18.63
CA GLU A 222 -13.06 12.70 -18.43
C GLU A 222 -12.49 12.95 -17.02
N LEU A 223 -12.94 12.15 -16.04
CA LEU A 223 -12.52 12.29 -14.65
C LEU A 223 -11.20 11.57 -14.37
N ASP A 224 -10.35 12.24 -13.60
CA ASP A 224 -9.12 11.67 -13.06
C ASP A 224 -9.39 10.37 -12.28
N ILE A 225 -8.54 9.36 -12.48
CA ILE A 225 -8.57 8.09 -11.76
C ILE A 225 -8.43 8.36 -10.25
N GLU A 226 -7.52 9.25 -9.87
CA GLU A 226 -7.25 9.55 -8.46
C GLU A 226 -8.47 10.13 -7.75
N LYS A 227 -9.25 10.99 -8.43
CA LYS A 227 -10.51 11.52 -7.89
C LYS A 227 -11.56 10.43 -7.69
N ARG A 228 -11.64 9.46 -8.60
CA ARG A 228 -12.54 8.30 -8.50
C ARG A 228 -12.11 7.37 -7.37
N CYS A 229 -10.82 7.08 -7.23
CA CYS A 229 -10.26 6.29 -6.13
C CYS A 229 -10.47 6.97 -4.76
N ASN A 230 -10.27 8.29 -4.67
CA ASN A 230 -10.56 9.05 -3.46
C ASN A 230 -12.05 9.00 -3.08
N LYS A 231 -12.94 9.11 -4.07
CA LYS A 231 -14.39 8.99 -3.85
C LYS A 231 -14.74 7.60 -3.32
N PHE A 232 -14.25 6.55 -3.98
CA PHE A 232 -14.43 5.17 -3.51
C PHE A 232 -13.91 4.99 -2.08
N ALA A 233 -12.71 5.48 -1.77
CA ALA A 233 -12.09 5.32 -0.46
C ALA A 233 -12.91 5.94 0.67
N GLY A 234 -13.44 7.15 0.44
CA GLY A 234 -14.31 7.84 1.39
C GLY A 234 -15.57 7.02 1.69
N PHE A 235 -16.31 6.64 0.64
CA PHE A 235 -17.58 5.92 0.79
C PHE A 235 -17.41 4.44 1.18
N PHE A 236 -16.26 3.84 0.93
CA PHE A 236 -15.95 2.50 1.43
C PHE A 236 -15.73 2.50 2.95
N LEU A 237 -15.09 3.54 3.49
CA LEU A 237 -14.87 3.70 4.94
C LEU A 237 -16.10 4.20 5.68
N PHE A 238 -16.85 5.13 5.07
CA PHE A 238 -18.04 5.73 5.64
C PHE A 238 -19.16 5.75 4.59
N THR A 239 -20.06 4.78 4.63
CA THR A 239 -21.05 4.56 3.56
C THR A 239 -22.02 5.74 3.47
N ARG A 240 -22.65 5.90 2.30
CA ARG A 240 -23.68 6.93 2.12
C ARG A 240 -24.79 6.78 3.16
N GLN A 241 -25.21 5.54 3.42
CA GLN A 241 -26.26 5.23 4.38
C GLN A 241 -25.84 5.58 5.81
N ALA A 242 -24.66 5.13 6.24
CA ALA A 242 -24.13 5.45 7.57
C ALA A 242 -23.96 6.96 7.75
N LEU A 243 -23.44 7.67 6.73
CA LEU A 243 -23.29 9.11 6.77
C LEU A 243 -24.62 9.83 6.97
N ILE A 244 -25.69 9.42 6.28
CA ILE A 244 -27.03 10.02 6.42
C ILE A 244 -27.62 9.74 7.81
N GLU A 245 -27.49 8.51 8.30
CA GLU A 245 -28.02 8.09 9.61
C GLU A 245 -27.33 8.81 10.76
N GLU A 246 -26.00 8.82 10.76
CA GLU A 246 -25.17 9.43 11.80
C GLU A 246 -25.30 10.97 11.82
N MET A 247 -25.44 11.60 10.65
CA MET A 247 -25.64 13.05 10.54
C MET A 247 -27.10 13.47 10.77
N GLY A 248 -28.02 12.52 10.97
CA GLY A 248 -29.43 12.77 11.28
C GLY A 248 -30.30 13.21 10.10
N GLY A 249 -29.88 12.99 8.85
CA GLY A 249 -30.71 13.24 7.67
C GLY A 249 -29.94 13.56 6.39
N GLU A 250 -30.64 13.61 5.25
CA GLU A 250 -30.04 13.84 3.94
C GLU A 250 -29.56 15.28 3.69
N LYS A 251 -30.03 16.24 4.49
CA LYS A 251 -29.69 17.66 4.37
C LYS A 251 -29.41 18.27 5.74
N ARG A 252 -28.37 19.10 5.81
CA ARG A 252 -27.93 19.78 7.01
C ARG A 252 -27.51 21.21 6.68
N ASP A 253 -28.00 22.16 7.46
CA ASP A 253 -27.57 23.56 7.34
C ASP A 253 -26.21 23.78 7.99
N VAL A 254 -25.94 23.07 9.10
CA VAL A 254 -24.72 23.20 9.90
C VAL A 254 -24.22 21.82 10.32
N LEU A 255 -22.90 21.66 10.30
CA LEU A 255 -22.18 20.54 10.90
C LEU A 255 -21.35 21.13 12.05
N THR A 256 -21.46 20.59 13.24
CA THR A 256 -20.67 21.04 14.41
C THR A 256 -19.30 20.35 14.43
N LEU A 257 -18.34 20.90 15.17
CA LEU A 257 -17.02 20.24 15.25
C LEU A 257 -17.08 18.99 16.11
N GLU A 258 -17.90 19.03 17.16
CA GLU A 258 -18.10 17.97 18.13
C GLU A 258 -18.68 16.71 17.46
N GLU A 259 -19.74 16.86 16.65
CA GLU A 259 -20.30 15.75 15.85
C GLU A 259 -19.24 15.11 14.95
N MET A 260 -18.40 15.92 14.31
CA MET A 260 -17.38 15.43 13.37
C MET A 260 -16.21 14.72 14.07
N ILE A 261 -15.88 15.15 15.30
CA ILE A 261 -14.92 14.47 16.18
C ILE A 261 -15.47 13.10 16.58
N ASP A 262 -16.73 13.04 17.04
CA ASP A 262 -17.35 11.77 17.43
C ASP A 262 -17.34 10.75 16.28
N LEU A 263 -17.71 11.18 15.08
CA LEU A 263 -17.69 10.32 13.89
C LEU A 263 -16.28 9.92 13.44
N ARG A 264 -15.29 10.78 13.65
CA ARG A 264 -13.88 10.42 13.42
C ARG A 264 -13.47 9.27 14.35
N GLU A 265 -13.81 9.37 15.63
CA GLU A 265 -13.45 8.35 16.64
C GLU A 265 -14.15 7.01 16.39
N VAL A 266 -15.37 7.03 15.86
CA VAL A 266 -16.15 5.81 15.55
C VAL A 266 -15.74 5.17 14.21
N TYR A 267 -15.64 5.96 13.13
CA TYR A 267 -15.44 5.44 11.77
C TYR A 267 -13.98 5.43 11.31
N GLY A 268 -13.12 6.21 11.97
CA GLY A 268 -11.70 6.32 11.63
C GLY A 268 -11.47 6.97 10.28
N ILE A 269 -12.25 8.01 9.99
CA ILE A 269 -12.16 8.86 8.80
C ILE A 269 -11.91 10.30 9.25
N SER A 270 -10.99 11.00 8.57
CA SER A 270 -10.60 12.36 8.96
C SER A 270 -11.77 13.33 8.79
N ILE A 271 -11.78 14.42 9.55
CA ILE A 271 -12.85 15.42 9.48
C ILE A 271 -12.93 16.01 8.06
N ALA A 272 -11.78 16.29 7.43
CA ALA A 272 -11.75 16.74 6.03
C ALA A 272 -12.43 15.76 5.07
N ALA A 273 -12.23 14.45 5.25
CA ALA A 273 -12.86 13.43 4.41
C ALA A 273 -14.37 13.31 4.66
N GLN A 274 -14.82 13.49 5.91
CA GLN A 274 -16.24 13.57 6.25
C GLN A 274 -16.91 14.79 5.60
N VAL A 275 -16.30 15.98 5.66
CA VAL A 275 -16.82 17.19 5.02
C VAL A 275 -16.91 17.03 3.50
N HIS A 276 -15.90 16.41 2.87
CA HIS A 276 -15.95 16.06 1.45
C HIS A 276 -17.14 15.14 1.16
N ALA A 277 -17.32 14.06 1.93
CA ALA A 277 -18.39 13.10 1.72
C ALA A 277 -19.79 13.75 1.87
N ALA A 278 -19.98 14.61 2.87
CA ALA A 278 -21.22 15.37 3.06
C ALA A 278 -21.52 16.28 1.86
N TRP A 279 -20.52 16.95 1.31
CA TRP A 279 -20.69 17.77 0.12
C TRP A 279 -20.95 16.95 -1.15
N ASP A 280 -20.30 15.79 -1.28
CA ASP A 280 -20.45 14.89 -2.42
C ASP A 280 -21.88 14.39 -2.57
N ILE A 281 -22.55 14.07 -1.45
CA ILE A 281 -23.96 13.65 -1.44
C ILE A 281 -24.95 14.82 -1.41
N ARG A 282 -24.47 16.06 -1.50
CA ARG A 282 -25.28 17.29 -1.43
C ARG A 282 -26.01 17.47 -0.09
N MET A 283 -25.48 16.92 1.00
CA MET A 283 -26.00 17.11 2.35
C MET A 283 -25.79 18.55 2.85
N ILE A 284 -24.64 19.14 2.52
CA ILE A 284 -24.29 20.51 2.86
C ILE A 284 -24.16 21.39 1.62
N SER A 285 -24.37 22.69 1.80
CA SER A 285 -24.18 23.69 0.74
C SER A 285 -22.70 23.84 0.37
N ARG A 286 -22.43 24.43 -0.81
CA ARG A 286 -21.06 24.71 -1.23
C ARG A 286 -20.39 25.74 -0.31
N GLU A 287 -21.15 26.74 0.13
CA GLU A 287 -20.70 27.79 1.04
C GLU A 287 -20.26 27.20 2.38
N HIS A 288 -21.04 26.27 2.94
CA HIS A 288 -20.69 25.61 4.20
C HIS A 288 -19.47 24.69 4.06
N TYR A 289 -19.35 23.99 2.93
CA TYR A 289 -18.15 23.23 2.59
C TYR A 289 -16.91 24.14 2.54
N ASP A 290 -16.96 25.25 1.80
CA ASP A 290 -15.83 26.17 1.66
C ASP A 290 -15.48 26.80 3.02
N TRP A 291 -16.47 27.17 3.84
CA TRP A 291 -16.28 27.64 5.21
C TRP A 291 -15.52 26.63 6.07
N TRP A 292 -15.90 25.34 6.04
CA TRP A 292 -15.20 24.29 6.77
C TRP A 292 -13.72 24.20 6.37
N PHE A 293 -13.44 24.30 5.07
CA PHE A 293 -12.07 24.24 4.59
C PHE A 293 -11.26 25.48 4.98
N ASP A 294 -11.84 26.67 4.88
CA ASP A 294 -11.14 27.92 5.16
C ASP A 294 -10.96 28.18 6.66
N GLU A 295 -12.00 27.92 7.45
CA GLU A 295 -12.04 28.29 8.86
C GLU A 295 -11.58 27.18 9.80
N LYS A 296 -11.68 25.90 9.39
CA LYS A 296 -11.31 24.77 10.25
C LYS A 296 -10.10 24.03 9.66
N ILE A 297 -10.23 23.43 8.48
CA ILE A 297 -9.27 22.43 7.97
C ILE A 297 -7.94 23.08 7.56
N LYS A 298 -7.95 24.20 6.82
CA LYS A 298 -6.71 24.88 6.40
C LYS A 298 -5.91 25.42 7.58
N LYS A 299 -6.59 25.82 8.67
CA LYS A 299 -5.95 26.29 9.91
C LYS A 299 -5.37 25.15 10.76
N ASN A 300 -5.91 23.94 10.65
CA ASN A 300 -5.42 22.74 11.31
C ASN A 300 -5.31 21.55 10.35
N ARG A 301 -4.36 21.60 9.40
CA ARG A 301 -4.23 20.60 8.32
C ARG A 301 -3.92 19.18 8.80
N LEU A 302 -3.29 19.07 9.97
CA LEU A 302 -2.97 17.79 10.60
C LEU A 302 -4.08 17.31 11.52
N GLU A 303 -5.15 18.11 11.69
CA GLU A 303 -6.29 17.83 12.54
C GLU A 303 -5.88 17.47 13.98
N VAL A 304 -4.87 18.19 14.52
CA VAL A 304 -4.36 17.95 15.89
C VAL A 304 -5.43 18.33 16.91
N GLY A 305 -5.72 17.42 17.85
CA GLY A 305 -6.70 17.64 18.92
C GLY A 305 -8.16 17.48 18.50
N TRP A 306 -8.43 16.91 17.31
CA TRP A 306 -9.78 16.65 16.80
C TRP A 306 -10.20 15.18 16.99
N GLY A 307 -9.84 14.62 18.14
CA GLY A 307 -10.01 13.19 18.44
C GLY A 307 -9.03 12.30 17.67
N GLU A 308 -9.01 11.02 18.04
CA GLU A 308 -8.19 10.01 17.39
C GLU A 308 -8.99 8.72 17.24
N TYR A 309 -8.84 8.04 16.10
CA TYR A 309 -9.35 6.68 15.97
C TYR A 309 -8.50 5.70 16.79
N ILE A 310 -8.91 5.45 18.03
CA ILE A 310 -8.26 4.45 18.88
C ILE A 310 -8.80 3.08 18.50
N PHE A 311 -7.98 2.30 17.79
CA PHE A 311 -8.30 0.90 17.53
C PHE A 311 -8.47 0.15 18.86
N LEU A 312 -9.70 -0.24 19.20
CA LEU A 312 -9.99 -1.15 20.31
C LEU A 312 -9.36 -2.51 20.02
N ARG A 313 -8.08 -2.69 20.37
CA ARG A 313 -7.47 -4.01 20.48
C ARG A 313 -8.21 -4.74 21.60
N LEU A 314 -9.08 -5.68 21.22
CA LEU A 314 -9.42 -6.78 22.12
C LEU A 314 -8.11 -7.53 22.43
N SER A 315 -7.55 -7.22 23.60
CA SER A 315 -6.41 -7.84 24.30
C SER A 315 -5.10 -7.95 23.49
N GLU A 316 -4.11 -7.17 23.88
CA GLU A 316 -2.71 -7.28 23.45
C GLU A 316 -2.01 -8.57 23.92
N GLU A 317 -2.65 -9.37 24.80
CA GLU A 317 -2.02 -10.53 25.43
C GLU A 317 -1.84 -11.76 24.53
N ARG A 318 -2.40 -11.80 23.32
CA ARG A 318 -2.32 -13.03 22.47
C ARG A 318 -1.39 -12.95 21.27
N ARG A 319 -0.80 -11.80 20.93
CA ARG A 319 0.08 -11.69 19.76
C ARG A 319 1.19 -10.69 20.07
N GLY A 320 2.39 -11.21 20.37
CA GLY A 320 3.56 -10.45 20.77
C GLY A 320 4.09 -9.52 19.68
N TRP A 321 3.40 -8.41 19.43
CA TRP A 321 3.90 -7.30 18.64
C TRP A 321 4.78 -6.43 19.53
N LYS A 322 6.11 -6.62 19.51
CA LYS A 322 7.05 -5.59 19.96
C LYS A 322 7.50 -4.79 18.74
N LEU A 323 7.04 -3.53 18.66
CA LEU A 323 7.67 -2.52 17.82
C LEU A 323 9.02 -2.20 18.46
N GLU A 324 10.11 -2.78 17.95
CA GLU A 324 11.44 -2.30 18.31
C GLU A 324 11.64 -0.92 17.71
N GLN A 325 11.71 0.10 18.59
CA GLN A 325 12.17 1.43 18.21
C GLN A 325 13.67 1.34 17.94
N GLU A 326 14.05 1.17 16.67
CA GLU A 326 15.43 1.38 16.25
C GLU A 326 15.69 2.89 16.10
N ASN A 327 16.67 3.39 16.86
CA ASN A 327 17.15 4.76 16.82
C ASN A 327 17.54 5.15 15.39
N ASP A 328 16.75 6.05 14.81
CA ASP A 328 16.86 6.57 13.45
C ASP A 328 18.10 7.49 13.36
N LYS A 329 19.24 6.94 12.93
CA LYS A 329 20.30 7.70 12.26
C LYS A 329 20.84 6.89 11.11
N ASN A 330 20.42 7.22 9.89
CA ASN A 330 21.26 7.18 8.69
C ASN A 330 20.63 8.07 7.59
N GLU A 331 21.34 9.14 7.24
CA GLU A 331 20.92 10.30 6.42
C GLU A 331 20.73 10.03 4.90
N ASN A 332 20.42 8.80 4.47
CA ASN A 332 20.56 8.42 3.05
C ASN A 332 19.26 8.18 2.26
N GLY A 333 18.11 8.71 2.69
CA GLY A 333 16.89 8.71 1.85
C GLY A 333 16.43 7.33 1.35
N ARG A 334 16.80 6.24 2.04
CA ARG A 334 16.52 4.86 1.62
C ARG A 334 15.16 4.39 2.11
N ILE A 335 14.48 3.62 1.27
CA ILE A 335 13.30 2.82 1.60
C ILE A 335 13.71 1.69 2.56
N ASN A 336 13.60 1.93 3.87
CA ASN A 336 13.73 0.92 4.92
C ASN A 336 12.42 0.14 5.11
N ILE A 337 12.49 -1.20 5.10
CA ILE A 337 11.36 -2.06 5.41
C ILE A 337 11.43 -2.41 6.90
N THR A 338 10.37 -2.13 7.65
CA THR A 338 10.19 -2.71 8.98
C THR A 338 9.42 -4.02 8.77
N TYR A 339 10.05 -5.14 9.10
CA TYR A 339 9.41 -6.45 9.02
C TYR A 339 8.28 -6.52 10.05
N ILE A 340 7.04 -6.47 9.57
CA ILE A 340 5.86 -6.84 10.38
C ILE A 340 5.69 -8.35 10.17
N SER A 341 6.48 -9.16 10.88
CA SER A 341 6.23 -10.61 10.94
C SER A 341 5.06 -10.90 11.88
N ARG A 342 4.23 -11.87 11.50
CA ARG A 342 3.12 -12.37 12.31
C ARG A 342 3.54 -12.92 13.67
#